data_AF-A0A7X7DS72-F1
#
_entry.id   AF-A0A7X7DS72-F1
#
_cell.length_a   1.000
_cell.length_b   1.000
_cell.length_c   1.000
_cell.angle_alpha   90.00
_cell.angle_beta   90.00
_cell.angle_gamma   90.00
#
_symmetry.space_group_name_H-M   'P 1'
#
loop_
_entity.id
_entity.type
_entity.pdbx_description
1 polymer ?
#
loop_
_entity_poly.entity_id
_entity_poly.type
_entity_poly.pdbx_seq_one_letter_code
_entity_poly.pdbx_strand_id
1 'polypeptide(L)'
;MNERIAQALTKLFERSRIVFWYDEKRELRAGFEALALPDVEKIELANNEFGVKYRILRERPKNRFLLYREGPRPDDLENWLLDVELAHAEFRTDQAAIWLSELELGAEFSEVVRSHAEFFQAARRKEALKKLLLPDDTVGRIRLKMLAVCAGGDPRTDSVAEQLLEELADGRDEKIRLIGRCALDGFLWEQMSRSYGYRSGEPGIRDFALELFRSCYAMGTDGEVKLTADALVFLKRWKDSRRFDESFQSLSSECEGILGIEQDLTKRDFRELIDLDYFRLIDQKIVSDLVRETLSRTVSAGDVTLWVRR
;
A
#
# COMPACT_ATOMS: atom_id res chain seq x y z
N MET A 1 7.95 -26.32 0.99
CA MET A 1 6.73 -26.21 0.16
C MET A 1 5.93 -27.50 0.16
N ASN A 2 6.51 -28.63 -0.26
CA ASN A 2 5.81 -29.93 -0.34
C ASN A 2 5.27 -30.47 1.00
N GLU A 3 5.98 -30.31 2.12
CA GLU A 3 5.50 -30.80 3.43
C GLU A 3 4.22 -30.09 3.92
N ARG A 4 4.07 -28.79 3.62
CA ARG A 4 2.89 -28.01 4.02
C ARG A 4 1.68 -28.29 3.12
N ILE A 5 1.92 -28.45 1.82
CA ILE A 5 0.90 -28.94 0.86
C ILE A 5 0.40 -30.32 1.30
N ALA A 6 1.31 -31.22 1.70
CA ALA A 6 0.96 -32.53 2.23
C ALA A 6 0.10 -32.43 3.49
N GLN A 7 0.48 -31.61 4.47
CA GLN A 7 -0.31 -31.41 5.69
C GLN A 7 -1.71 -30.85 5.44
N ALA A 8 -1.84 -29.87 4.54
CA ALA A 8 -3.12 -29.28 4.18
C ALA A 8 -4.04 -30.31 3.47
N LEU A 9 -3.47 -31.08 2.54
CA LEU A 9 -4.18 -32.16 1.85
C LEU A 9 -4.63 -33.26 2.81
N THR A 10 -3.77 -33.68 3.75
CA THR A 10 -4.13 -34.70 4.75
C THR A 10 -5.36 -34.29 5.55
N LYS A 11 -5.45 -33.02 5.98
CA LYS A 11 -6.64 -32.50 6.67
C LYS A 11 -7.90 -32.50 5.80
N LEU A 12 -7.79 -32.21 4.51
CA LEU A 12 -8.92 -32.31 3.59
C LEU A 12 -9.39 -33.76 3.42
N PHE A 13 -8.45 -34.70 3.37
CA PHE A 13 -8.74 -36.13 3.25
C PHE A 13 -9.39 -36.76 4.49
N GLU A 14 -9.35 -36.09 5.65
CA GLU A 14 -10.12 -36.49 6.83
C GLU A 14 -11.64 -36.28 6.64
N ARG A 15 -12.03 -35.29 5.81
CA ARG A 15 -13.43 -34.87 5.63
C ARG A 15 -14.01 -35.26 4.28
N SER A 16 -13.16 -35.40 3.26
CA SER A 16 -13.58 -35.80 1.92
C SER A 16 -12.62 -36.84 1.35
N ARG A 17 -13.16 -37.89 0.74
CA ARG A 17 -12.33 -38.91 0.07
C ARG A 17 -11.80 -38.44 -1.29
N ILE A 18 -12.48 -37.50 -1.96
CA ILE A 18 -12.06 -36.94 -3.25
C ILE A 18 -11.69 -35.48 -3.01
N VAL A 19 -10.53 -35.09 -3.53
CA VAL A 19 -10.03 -33.72 -3.43
C VAL A 19 -9.61 -33.25 -4.83
N PHE A 20 -10.16 -32.13 -5.27
CA PHE A 20 -9.82 -31.49 -6.56
C PHE A 20 -8.71 -30.45 -6.38
N TRP A 21 -7.70 -30.45 -7.25
CA TRP A 21 -6.61 -29.48 -7.25
C TRP A 21 -6.50 -28.87 -8.65
N TYR A 22 -6.96 -27.64 -8.78
CA TYR A 22 -6.80 -26.82 -9.99
C TYR A 22 -5.55 -25.95 -9.87
N ASP A 23 -4.58 -26.11 -10.77
CA ASP A 23 -3.36 -25.31 -10.83
C ASP A 23 -3.46 -24.27 -11.95
N GLU A 24 -4.19 -23.18 -11.66
CA GLU A 24 -4.52 -22.13 -12.62
C GLU A 24 -3.29 -21.50 -13.28
N LYS A 25 -2.23 -21.26 -12.49
CA LYS A 25 -0.99 -20.62 -12.96
C LYS A 25 0.08 -21.60 -13.43
N ARG A 26 -0.15 -22.91 -13.32
CA ARG A 26 0.81 -23.98 -13.67
C ARG A 26 2.12 -23.88 -12.88
N GLU A 27 2.07 -23.34 -11.67
CA GLU A 27 3.25 -23.12 -10.84
C GLU A 27 3.51 -24.30 -9.88
N LEU A 28 2.55 -25.24 -9.78
CA LEU A 28 2.51 -26.24 -8.74
C LEU A 28 2.65 -27.68 -9.25
N ARG A 29 2.82 -27.87 -10.57
CA ARG A 29 3.07 -29.16 -11.22
C ARG A 29 4.18 -29.96 -10.55
N ALA A 30 5.35 -29.36 -10.36
CA ALA A 30 6.48 -30.02 -9.69
C ALA A 30 6.16 -30.40 -8.23
N GLY A 31 5.33 -29.61 -7.55
CA GLY A 31 4.84 -29.91 -6.21
C GLY A 31 3.88 -31.09 -6.19
N PHE A 32 2.95 -31.16 -7.14
CA PHE A 32 2.03 -32.29 -7.31
C PHE A 32 2.77 -33.59 -7.61
N GLU A 33 3.76 -33.57 -8.50
CA GLU A 33 4.54 -34.76 -8.87
C GLU A 33 5.36 -35.29 -7.69
N ALA A 34 6.08 -34.41 -6.99
CA ALA A 34 6.91 -34.76 -5.85
C ALA A 34 6.11 -35.11 -4.57
N LEU A 35 4.80 -34.85 -4.55
CA LEU A 35 3.96 -35.13 -3.39
C LEU A 35 3.73 -36.63 -3.22
N ALA A 36 4.13 -37.17 -2.07
CA ALA A 36 3.79 -38.52 -1.65
C ALA A 36 2.76 -38.46 -0.50
N LEU A 37 1.55 -38.97 -0.77
CA LEU A 37 0.51 -39.13 0.23
C LEU A 37 0.19 -40.64 0.36
N PRO A 38 0.40 -41.26 1.53
CA PRO A 38 0.00 -42.65 1.74
C PRO A 38 -1.52 -42.79 1.60
N ASP A 39 -1.98 -43.90 1.02
CA ASP A 39 -3.40 -44.25 0.83
C ASP A 39 -4.24 -43.27 -0.03
N VAL A 40 -3.58 -42.37 -0.77
CA VAL A 40 -4.22 -41.44 -1.71
C VAL A 40 -3.70 -41.72 -3.12
N GLU A 41 -4.63 -41.94 -4.05
CA GLU A 41 -4.30 -42.14 -5.45
C GLU A 41 -4.34 -40.80 -6.20
N LYS A 42 -3.21 -40.42 -6.83
CA LYS A 42 -3.11 -39.20 -7.64
C LYS A 42 -3.57 -39.48 -9.08
N ILE A 43 -4.47 -38.65 -9.61
CA ILE A 43 -4.95 -38.76 -10.99
C ILE A 43 -4.86 -37.38 -11.65
N GLU A 44 -4.22 -37.31 -12.81
CA GLU A 44 -4.22 -36.13 -13.67
C GLU A 44 -5.46 -36.13 -14.56
N LEU A 45 -6.20 -35.01 -14.54
CA LEU A 45 -7.37 -34.76 -15.37
C LEU A 45 -6.91 -34.16 -16.70
N ALA A 46 -7.01 -34.95 -17.76
CA ALA A 46 -6.59 -34.59 -19.10
C ALA A 46 -7.52 -35.24 -20.13
N ASN A 47 -8.73 -34.69 -20.26
CA ASN A 47 -9.76 -35.19 -21.18
C ASN A 47 -10.14 -36.68 -20.92
N ASN A 48 -10.06 -37.10 -19.66
CA ASN A 48 -10.33 -38.46 -19.17
C ASN A 48 -11.43 -38.47 -18.08
N GLU A 49 -12.13 -37.35 -17.89
CA GLU A 49 -13.05 -37.07 -16.78
C GLU A 49 -14.14 -38.13 -16.65
N PHE A 50 -14.69 -38.61 -17.76
CA PHE A 50 -15.72 -39.66 -17.75
C PHE A 50 -15.20 -40.98 -17.16
N GLY A 51 -14.00 -41.42 -17.58
CA GLY A 51 -13.37 -42.63 -17.07
C GLY A 51 -12.99 -42.48 -15.60
N VAL A 52 -12.48 -41.31 -15.22
CA VAL A 52 -12.17 -40.97 -13.83
C VAL A 52 -13.44 -41.01 -12.97
N LYS A 53 -14.55 -40.43 -13.44
CA LYS A 53 -15.85 -40.46 -12.75
C LYS A 53 -16.32 -41.88 -12.48
N TYR A 54 -16.23 -42.76 -13.48
CA TYR A 54 -16.58 -44.17 -13.31
C TYR A 54 -15.69 -44.86 -12.27
N ARG A 55 -14.37 -44.68 -12.37
CA ARG A 55 -13.40 -45.29 -11.45
C ARG A 55 -13.63 -44.87 -9.99
N ILE A 56 -13.77 -43.57 -9.74
CA ILE A 56 -13.87 -43.04 -8.37
C ILE A 56 -15.26 -43.25 -7.73
N LEU A 57 -16.32 -43.42 -8.53
CA LEU A 57 -17.68 -43.62 -8.02
C LEU A 57 -18.12 -45.09 -8.03
N ARG A 58 -17.61 -45.93 -8.95
CA ARG A 58 -18.07 -47.32 -9.14
C ARG A 58 -17.00 -48.36 -8.84
N GLU A 59 -15.81 -48.25 -9.43
CA GLU A 59 -14.78 -49.29 -9.27
C GLU A 59 -14.12 -49.26 -7.89
N ARG A 60 -13.81 -48.05 -7.39
CA ARG A 60 -13.06 -47.85 -6.15
C ARG A 60 -13.75 -46.84 -5.22
N PRO A 61 -14.98 -47.10 -4.76
CA PRO A 61 -15.79 -46.13 -4.03
C PRO A 61 -15.25 -45.78 -2.63
N LYS A 62 -14.40 -46.64 -2.05
CA LYS A 62 -13.83 -46.46 -0.69
C LYS A 62 -12.44 -45.83 -0.69
N ASN A 63 -11.79 -45.73 -1.85
CA ASN A 63 -10.44 -45.19 -1.97
C ASN A 63 -10.46 -43.66 -1.96
N ARG A 64 -9.31 -43.06 -1.59
CA ARG A 64 -9.09 -41.62 -1.63
C ARG A 64 -8.38 -41.21 -2.92
N PHE A 65 -8.81 -40.10 -3.50
CA PHE A 65 -8.31 -39.60 -4.78
C PHE A 65 -7.94 -38.13 -4.71
N LEU A 66 -6.76 -37.78 -5.22
CA LEU A 66 -6.35 -36.41 -5.51
C LEU A 66 -6.43 -36.20 -7.02
N LEU A 67 -7.40 -35.41 -7.47
CA LEU A 67 -7.63 -35.12 -8.88
C LEU A 67 -6.95 -33.79 -9.21
N TYR A 68 -5.92 -33.81 -10.05
CA TYR A 68 -5.14 -32.64 -10.43
C TYR A 68 -5.45 -32.22 -11.85
N ARG A 69 -5.63 -30.92 -12.09
CA ARG A 69 -5.80 -30.35 -13.42
C ARG A 69 -4.87 -29.15 -13.59
N GLU A 70 -4.16 -29.10 -14.70
CA GLU A 70 -3.45 -27.90 -15.12
C GLU A 70 -4.43 -26.88 -15.70
N GLY A 71 -4.31 -25.62 -15.27
CA GLY A 71 -5.17 -24.54 -15.70
C GLY A 71 -6.40 -24.33 -14.80
N PRO A 72 -7.25 -23.36 -15.15
CA PRO A 72 -8.40 -23.00 -14.35
C PRO A 72 -9.41 -24.15 -14.28
N ARG A 73 -10.21 -24.10 -13.22
CA ARG A 73 -11.43 -24.89 -13.11
C ARG A 73 -12.31 -24.64 -14.36
N PRO A 74 -12.85 -25.69 -15.01
CA PRO A 74 -13.76 -25.50 -16.14
C PRO A 74 -15.03 -24.74 -15.74
N ASP A 75 -15.66 -24.09 -16.72
CA ASP A 75 -17.01 -23.57 -16.55
C ASP A 75 -17.99 -24.70 -16.21
N ASP A 76 -19.04 -24.38 -15.46
CA ASP A 76 -19.97 -25.39 -14.92
C ASP A 76 -20.59 -26.27 -16.00
N LEU A 77 -20.89 -25.71 -17.17
CA LEU A 77 -21.46 -26.46 -18.31
C LEU A 77 -20.45 -27.42 -18.97
N GLU A 78 -19.16 -27.14 -18.85
CA GLU A 78 -18.07 -27.93 -19.42
C GLU A 78 -17.43 -28.86 -18.38
N ASN A 79 -17.82 -28.76 -17.10
CA ASN A 79 -17.27 -29.54 -16.02
C ASN A 79 -18.01 -30.88 -15.82
N TRP A 80 -17.50 -31.94 -16.44
CA TRP A 80 -18.06 -33.30 -16.36
C TRP A 80 -18.08 -33.89 -14.94
N LEU A 81 -17.24 -33.35 -14.05
CA LEU A 81 -17.09 -33.76 -12.66
C LEU A 81 -17.78 -32.78 -11.69
N LEU A 82 -18.56 -31.81 -12.17
CA LEU A 82 -19.18 -30.77 -11.34
C LEU A 82 -19.98 -31.34 -10.16
N ASP A 83 -20.79 -32.38 -10.41
CA ASP A 83 -21.57 -33.07 -9.38
C ASP A 83 -20.70 -33.70 -8.29
N VAL A 84 -19.55 -34.26 -8.69
CA VAL A 84 -18.56 -34.84 -7.77
C VAL A 84 -17.83 -33.73 -7.02
N GLU A 85 -17.44 -32.67 -7.71
CA GLU A 85 -16.76 -31.51 -7.14
C GLU A 85 -17.62 -30.84 -6.06
N LEU A 86 -18.89 -30.59 -6.35
CA LEU A 86 -19.85 -30.00 -5.41
C LEU A 86 -20.14 -30.91 -4.21
N ALA A 87 -20.02 -32.23 -4.36
CA ALA A 87 -20.23 -33.20 -3.28
C ALA A 87 -18.97 -33.43 -2.41
N HIS A 88 -17.82 -32.93 -2.84
CA HIS A 88 -16.51 -33.22 -2.25
C HIS A 88 -15.72 -31.94 -1.98
N ALA A 89 -14.41 -32.07 -1.75
CA ALA A 89 -13.56 -30.96 -1.38
C ALA A 89 -12.73 -30.49 -2.57
N GLU A 90 -12.53 -29.18 -2.66
CA GLU A 90 -11.58 -28.57 -3.56
C GLU A 90 -10.35 -28.12 -2.75
N PHE A 91 -9.20 -28.72 -3.02
CA PHE A 91 -7.91 -28.17 -2.65
C PHE A 91 -7.56 -27.04 -3.60
N ARG A 92 -8.14 -25.89 -3.32
CA ARG A 92 -7.62 -24.63 -3.82
C ARG A 92 -6.26 -24.45 -3.17
N THR A 93 -5.21 -24.61 -3.94
CA THR A 93 -3.91 -24.01 -3.65
C THR A 93 -4.05 -22.52 -3.87
N ASP A 94 -4.88 -21.90 -3.05
CA ASP A 94 -4.84 -20.48 -2.93
C ASP A 94 -3.53 -20.19 -2.22
N GLN A 95 -2.54 -19.76 -2.99
CA GLN A 95 -1.30 -19.24 -2.45
C GLN A 95 -1.59 -18.20 -1.35
N ALA A 96 -2.76 -17.55 -1.37
CA ALA A 96 -3.28 -16.76 -0.28
C ALA A 96 -3.54 -17.55 1.02
N ALA A 97 -4.14 -18.75 0.98
CA ALA A 97 -4.33 -19.59 2.16
C ALA A 97 -2.99 -20.01 2.80
N ILE A 98 -1.96 -20.26 1.98
CA ILE A 98 -0.60 -20.54 2.46
C ILE A 98 -0.03 -19.29 3.16
N TRP A 99 -0.13 -18.12 2.52
CA TRP A 99 0.36 -16.86 3.10
C TRP A 99 -0.41 -16.46 4.36
N LEU A 100 -1.73 -16.65 4.41
CA LEU A 100 -2.55 -16.44 5.61
C LEU A 100 -2.07 -17.32 6.76
N SER A 101 -1.85 -18.61 6.49
CA SER A 101 -1.33 -19.52 7.51
C SER A 101 0.07 -19.14 7.98
N GLU A 102 0.95 -18.63 7.10
CA GLU A 102 2.29 -18.16 7.48
C GLU A 102 2.25 -16.93 8.38
N LEU A 103 1.29 -16.04 8.14
CA LEU A 103 1.05 -14.80 8.87
C LEU A 103 0.16 -14.98 10.09
N GLU A 104 -0.35 -16.20 10.33
CA GLU A 104 -1.30 -16.52 11.41
C GLU A 104 -2.58 -15.65 11.32
N LEU A 105 -2.99 -15.34 10.10
CA LEU A 105 -4.19 -14.56 9.79
C LEU A 105 -5.38 -15.48 9.47
N GLY A 106 -6.57 -15.06 9.87
CA GLY A 106 -7.82 -15.76 9.60
C GLY A 106 -8.27 -15.65 8.13
N ALA A 107 -9.26 -16.47 7.76
CA ALA A 107 -9.79 -16.55 6.40
C ALA A 107 -10.48 -15.26 5.92
N GLU A 108 -10.90 -14.41 6.86
CA GLU A 108 -11.49 -13.08 6.62
C GLU A 108 -10.54 -12.13 5.87
N PHE A 109 -9.22 -12.39 5.90
CA PHE A 109 -8.22 -11.59 5.18
C PHE A 109 -7.86 -12.14 3.79
N SER A 110 -8.53 -13.23 3.35
CA SER A 110 -8.27 -13.85 2.04
C SER A 110 -8.34 -12.87 0.88
N GLU A 111 -9.32 -11.97 0.88
CA GLU A 111 -9.48 -10.99 -0.18
C GLU A 111 -8.32 -9.98 -0.22
N VAL A 112 -7.81 -9.55 0.93
CA VAL A 112 -6.63 -8.66 1.02
C VAL A 112 -5.42 -9.35 0.41
N VAL A 113 -5.23 -10.61 0.73
CA VAL A 113 -4.08 -11.37 0.25
C VAL A 113 -4.15 -11.62 -1.26
N ARG A 114 -5.34 -11.89 -1.79
CA ARG A 114 -5.57 -12.04 -3.24
C ARG A 114 -5.39 -10.73 -3.99
N SER A 115 -6.04 -9.66 -3.52
CA SER A 115 -5.98 -8.31 -4.10
C SER A 115 -4.55 -7.77 -4.19
N HIS A 116 -3.67 -8.19 -3.28
CA HIS A 116 -2.29 -7.70 -3.18
C HIS A 116 -1.27 -8.83 -3.30
N ALA A 117 -1.55 -9.88 -4.10
CA ALA A 117 -0.73 -11.09 -4.17
C ALA A 117 0.76 -10.82 -4.42
N GLU A 118 1.08 -9.84 -5.26
CA GLU A 118 2.46 -9.43 -5.56
C GLU A 118 3.25 -9.08 -4.29
N PHE A 119 2.61 -8.47 -3.28
CA PHE A 119 3.24 -8.15 -1.99
C PHE A 119 3.77 -9.41 -1.30
N PHE A 120 2.96 -10.46 -1.25
CA PHE A 120 3.23 -11.68 -0.48
C PHE A 120 4.21 -12.64 -1.17
N GLN A 121 4.51 -12.44 -2.45
CA GLN A 121 5.53 -13.22 -3.15
C GLN A 121 6.94 -13.01 -2.55
N ALA A 122 7.24 -11.82 -2.01
CA ALA A 122 8.55 -11.57 -1.43
C ALA A 122 8.60 -11.94 0.07
N ALA A 123 9.49 -12.87 0.42
CA ALA A 123 9.69 -13.32 1.80
C ALA A 123 9.99 -12.17 2.78
N ARG A 124 10.86 -11.22 2.39
CA ARG A 124 11.22 -10.06 3.21
C ARG A 124 10.02 -9.16 3.56
N ARG A 125 9.08 -8.96 2.64
CA ARG A 125 7.85 -8.16 2.87
C ARG A 125 6.90 -8.90 3.82
N LYS A 126 6.74 -10.21 3.66
CA LYS A 126 5.94 -11.04 4.57
C LYS A 126 6.50 -11.01 5.99
N GLU A 127 7.82 -11.16 6.15
CA GLU A 127 8.47 -11.08 7.47
C GLU A 127 8.31 -9.71 8.11
N ALA A 128 8.47 -8.63 7.33
CA ALA A 128 8.27 -7.27 7.81
C ALA A 128 6.81 -7.04 8.22
N LEU A 129 5.85 -7.50 7.43
CA LEU A 129 4.42 -7.43 7.76
C LEU A 129 4.13 -8.22 9.05
N LYS A 130 4.62 -9.46 9.16
CA LYS A 130 4.40 -10.33 10.32
C LYS A 130 4.80 -9.67 11.64
N LYS A 131 5.90 -8.90 11.65
CA LYS A 131 6.37 -8.15 12.83
C LYS A 131 5.42 -7.02 13.25
N LEU A 132 4.63 -6.50 12.30
CA LEU A 132 3.69 -5.41 12.54
C LEU A 132 2.29 -5.89 12.91
N LEU A 133 1.91 -7.13 12.60
CA LEU A 133 0.55 -7.66 12.79
C LEU A 133 0.16 -7.71 14.28
N LEU A 134 -1.11 -7.39 14.55
CA LEU A 134 -1.73 -7.45 15.87
C LEU A 134 -3.05 -8.25 15.80
N PRO A 135 -3.48 -8.92 16.89
CA PRO A 135 -4.68 -9.77 16.87
C PRO A 135 -5.99 -9.05 16.51
N ASP A 136 -6.07 -7.74 16.74
CA ASP A 136 -7.24 -6.89 16.52
C ASP A 136 -7.18 -6.10 15.21
N ASP A 137 -6.23 -6.42 14.32
CA ASP A 137 -6.12 -5.71 13.05
C ASP A 137 -7.33 -5.92 12.16
N THR A 138 -7.82 -4.81 11.62
CA THR A 138 -8.83 -4.82 10.56
C THR A 138 -8.18 -4.91 9.18
N VAL A 139 -8.99 -5.20 8.16
CA VAL A 139 -8.57 -5.18 6.74
C VAL A 139 -7.84 -3.87 6.39
N GLY A 140 -8.36 -2.72 6.83
CA GLY A 140 -7.73 -1.41 6.60
C GLY A 140 -6.38 -1.26 7.31
N ARG A 141 -6.26 -1.77 8.55
CA ARG A 141 -4.98 -1.74 9.30
C ARG A 141 -3.92 -2.60 8.66
N ILE A 142 -4.28 -3.77 8.12
CA ILE A 142 -3.34 -4.63 7.40
C ILE A 142 -2.86 -3.93 6.12
N ARG A 143 -3.76 -3.35 5.32
CA ARG A 143 -3.37 -2.58 4.12
C ARG A 143 -2.45 -1.40 4.46
N LEU A 144 -2.70 -0.70 5.56
CA LEU A 144 -1.82 0.38 6.03
C LEU A 144 -0.44 -0.13 6.44
N LYS A 145 -0.36 -1.29 7.11
CA LYS A 145 0.92 -1.94 7.42
C LYS A 145 1.66 -2.40 6.16
N MET A 146 0.93 -2.89 5.16
CA MET A 146 1.52 -3.23 3.86
C MET A 146 2.09 -1.99 3.15
N LEU A 147 1.38 -0.85 3.17
CA LEU A 147 1.89 0.43 2.67
C LEU A 147 3.18 0.84 3.39
N ALA A 148 3.18 0.77 4.72
CA ALA A 148 4.34 1.10 5.54
C ALA A 148 5.56 0.22 5.20
N VAL A 149 5.35 -1.07 5.00
CA VAL A 149 6.41 -1.99 4.56
C VAL A 149 6.94 -1.62 3.17
N CYS A 150 6.08 -1.22 2.23
CA CYS A 150 6.50 -0.79 0.90
C CYS A 150 7.27 0.54 0.93
N ALA A 151 6.84 1.48 1.79
CA ALA A 151 7.46 2.78 1.93
C ALA A 151 8.72 2.78 2.82
N GLY A 152 8.90 1.76 3.67
CA GLY A 152 9.98 1.70 4.66
C GLY A 152 9.74 2.58 5.89
N GLY A 153 8.48 2.78 6.28
CA GLY A 153 8.07 3.64 7.39
C GLY A 153 7.20 2.94 8.44
N ASP A 154 6.56 3.74 9.29
CA ASP A 154 5.58 3.27 10.28
C ASP A 154 4.19 3.09 9.65
N PRO A 155 3.31 2.25 10.22
CA PRO A 155 1.92 2.08 9.77
C PRO A 155 1.03 3.28 10.12
N ARG A 156 1.38 4.45 9.57
CA ARG A 156 0.68 5.73 9.66
C ARG A 156 0.75 6.42 8.30
N THR A 157 -0.37 6.97 7.82
CA THR A 157 -0.45 7.68 6.53
C THR A 157 0.65 8.74 6.40
N ASP A 158 0.79 9.52 7.46
CA ASP A 158 1.84 10.49 7.71
C ASP A 158 3.27 9.97 7.48
N SER A 159 3.61 8.83 8.08
CA SER A 159 4.96 8.27 7.94
C SER A 159 5.19 7.75 6.52
N VAL A 160 4.16 7.20 5.89
CA VAL A 160 4.19 6.79 4.48
C VAL A 160 4.40 8.01 3.58
N ALA A 161 3.67 9.10 3.80
CA ALA A 161 3.81 10.34 3.03
C ALA A 161 5.21 10.95 3.17
N GLU A 162 5.75 11.05 4.40
CA GLU A 162 7.13 11.49 4.65
C GLU A 162 8.15 10.65 3.88
N GLN A 163 8.00 9.32 3.90
CA GLN A 163 8.91 8.40 3.18
C GLN A 163 8.84 8.53 1.66
N LEU A 164 7.68 8.85 1.11
CA LEU A 164 7.49 9.05 -0.33
C LEU A 164 7.99 10.42 -0.78
N LEU A 165 7.82 11.46 0.06
CA LEU A 165 8.36 12.79 -0.19
C LEU A 165 9.89 12.81 -0.09
N GLU A 166 10.47 12.08 0.87
CA GLU A 166 11.92 11.87 0.97
C GLU A 166 12.50 11.24 -0.30
N GLU A 167 11.86 10.18 -0.81
CA GLU A 167 12.30 9.53 -2.05
C GLU A 167 12.13 10.43 -3.29
N LEU A 168 11.03 11.18 -3.35
CA LEU A 168 10.79 12.15 -4.41
C LEU A 168 11.88 13.23 -4.44
N ALA A 169 12.28 13.74 -3.28
CA ALA A 169 13.33 14.75 -3.13
C ALA A 169 14.69 14.24 -3.64
N ASP A 170 14.97 12.94 -3.48
CA ASP A 170 16.14 12.26 -4.04
C ASP A 170 16.04 12.03 -5.56
N GLY A 171 14.94 12.41 -6.19
CA GLY A 171 14.69 12.17 -7.61
C GLY A 171 14.40 10.69 -7.95
N ARG A 172 13.99 9.90 -6.94
CA ARG A 172 13.67 8.47 -7.07
C ARG A 172 12.16 8.24 -6.96
N ASP A 173 11.73 7.04 -7.31
CA ASP A 173 10.31 6.64 -7.27
C ASP A 173 10.12 5.13 -7.00
N GLU A 174 11.11 4.47 -6.39
CA GLU A 174 11.08 3.02 -6.18
C GLU A 174 9.96 2.59 -5.22
N LYS A 175 9.73 3.32 -4.13
CA LYS A 175 8.67 3.03 -3.13
C LYS A 175 7.30 3.19 -3.76
N ILE A 176 7.03 4.28 -4.49
CA ILE A 176 5.71 4.48 -5.12
C ILE A 176 5.46 3.44 -6.23
N ARG A 177 6.48 3.09 -7.03
CA ARG A 177 6.39 2.00 -8.01
C ARG A 177 6.17 0.63 -7.33
N LEU A 178 6.79 0.39 -6.19
CA LEU A 178 6.55 -0.83 -5.40
C LEU A 178 5.10 -0.88 -4.89
N ILE A 179 4.57 0.23 -4.37
CA ILE A 179 3.17 0.34 -3.93
C ILE A 179 2.22 0.02 -5.09
N GLY A 180 2.45 0.60 -6.27
CA GLY A 180 1.65 0.31 -7.48
C GLY A 180 1.74 -1.16 -7.91
N ARG A 181 2.94 -1.75 -7.93
CA ARG A 181 3.11 -3.19 -8.23
C ARG A 181 2.37 -4.09 -7.24
N CYS A 182 2.29 -3.68 -5.96
CA CYS A 182 1.52 -4.39 -4.94
C CYS A 182 0.01 -4.14 -5.01
N ALA A 183 -0.48 -3.38 -5.99
CA ALA A 183 -1.86 -2.93 -6.11
C ALA A 183 -2.37 -2.20 -4.84
N LEU A 184 -1.50 -1.43 -4.19
CA LEU A 184 -1.81 -0.68 -2.96
C LEU A 184 -2.05 0.82 -3.22
N ASP A 185 -1.87 1.28 -4.45
CA ASP A 185 -2.02 2.67 -4.89
C ASP A 185 -3.44 3.20 -4.66
N GLY A 186 -4.49 2.44 -5.00
CA GLY A 186 -5.86 2.85 -4.73
C GLY A 186 -6.13 3.12 -3.24
N PHE A 187 -5.60 2.25 -2.37
CA PHE A 187 -5.72 2.43 -0.92
C PHE A 187 -4.87 3.61 -0.41
N LEU A 188 -3.66 3.81 -0.96
CA LEU A 188 -2.82 4.96 -0.64
C LEU A 188 -3.58 6.27 -0.88
N TRP A 189 -4.13 6.46 -2.09
CA TRP A 189 -4.81 7.70 -2.44
C TRP A 189 -6.12 7.91 -1.69
N GLU A 190 -6.82 6.83 -1.33
CA GLU A 190 -7.93 6.89 -0.38
C GLU A 190 -7.49 7.42 0.99
N GLN A 191 -6.34 6.97 1.52
CA GLN A 191 -5.80 7.51 2.78
C GLN A 191 -5.39 8.98 2.63
N MET A 192 -4.72 9.37 1.53
CA MET A 192 -4.34 10.76 1.28
C MET A 192 -5.56 11.68 1.18
N SER A 193 -6.63 11.21 0.53
CA SER A 193 -7.90 11.96 0.47
C SER A 193 -8.58 12.08 1.83
N ARG A 194 -8.53 11.04 2.67
CA ARG A 194 -9.15 11.06 4.01
C ARG A 194 -8.38 11.91 5.00
N SER A 195 -7.05 11.81 4.99
CA SER A 195 -6.18 12.51 5.94
C SER A 195 -5.96 13.97 5.56
N TYR A 196 -5.79 14.28 4.27
CA TYR A 196 -5.38 15.61 3.83
C TYR A 196 -6.38 16.31 2.91
N GLY A 197 -7.45 15.62 2.49
CA GLY A 197 -8.38 16.15 1.50
C GLY A 197 -7.86 16.11 0.07
N TYR A 198 -6.70 15.50 -0.19
CA TYR A 198 -6.09 15.46 -1.51
C TYR A 198 -6.92 14.65 -2.50
N ARG A 199 -7.34 15.30 -3.60
CA ARG A 199 -8.13 14.71 -4.69
C ARG A 199 -7.56 15.17 -6.03
N SER A 200 -7.20 14.21 -6.88
CA SER A 200 -6.67 14.45 -8.22
C SER A 200 -7.20 13.40 -9.19
N GLY A 201 -7.36 13.77 -10.47
CA GLY A 201 -7.77 12.83 -11.53
C GLY A 201 -6.66 11.84 -11.89
N GLU A 202 -5.40 12.29 -11.76
CA GLU A 202 -4.19 11.47 -11.94
C GLU A 202 -3.30 11.66 -10.71
N PRO A 203 -3.64 11.00 -9.58
CA PRO A 203 -2.95 11.24 -8.33
C PRO A 203 -1.48 10.79 -8.40
N GLY A 204 -0.59 11.61 -7.87
CA GLY A 204 0.84 11.37 -7.89
C GLY A 204 1.56 12.10 -6.76
N ILE A 205 2.70 11.58 -6.31
CA ILE A 205 3.35 12.13 -5.11
C ILE A 205 3.90 13.54 -5.35
N ARG A 206 4.36 13.85 -6.57
CA ARG A 206 4.79 15.19 -6.94
C ARG A 206 3.62 16.18 -6.98
N ASP A 207 2.47 15.76 -7.52
CA ASP A 207 1.25 16.56 -7.53
C ASP A 207 0.75 16.82 -6.09
N PHE A 208 0.77 15.79 -5.24
CA PHE A 208 0.50 15.95 -3.81
C PHE A 208 1.46 16.94 -3.14
N ALA A 209 2.77 16.85 -3.38
CA ALA A 209 3.75 17.78 -2.80
C ALA A 209 3.45 19.24 -3.20
N LEU A 210 3.20 19.47 -4.49
CA LEU A 210 2.87 20.80 -5.01
C LEU A 210 1.58 21.35 -4.39
N GLU A 211 0.53 20.54 -4.32
CA GLU A 211 -0.75 20.92 -3.73
C GLU A 211 -0.63 21.12 -2.20
N LEU A 212 0.22 20.35 -1.53
CA LEU A 212 0.51 20.50 -0.11
C LEU A 212 1.12 21.87 0.19
N PHE A 213 2.20 22.24 -0.50
CA PHE A 213 2.83 23.54 -0.34
C PHE A 213 1.89 24.69 -0.74
N ARG A 214 1.18 24.54 -1.86
CA ARG A 214 0.21 25.54 -2.34
C ARG A 214 -0.90 25.78 -1.31
N SER A 215 -1.59 24.73 -0.89
CA SER A 215 -2.72 24.85 0.03
C SER A 215 -2.28 25.34 1.41
N CYS A 216 -1.12 24.92 1.93
CA CYS A 216 -0.62 25.41 3.22
C CYS A 216 -0.21 26.89 3.16
N TYR A 217 0.43 27.32 2.07
CA TYR A 217 0.70 28.74 1.84
C TYR A 217 -0.59 29.55 1.71
N ALA A 218 -1.57 29.03 0.97
CA ALA A 218 -2.91 29.61 0.82
C ALA A 218 -3.71 29.65 2.13
N MET A 219 -3.45 28.78 3.11
CA MET A 219 -4.09 28.87 4.44
C MET A 219 -3.53 30.01 5.29
N GLY A 220 -2.25 30.37 5.06
CA GLY A 220 -1.58 31.49 5.71
C GLY A 220 -1.79 32.82 5.02
N THR A 221 -2.44 32.81 3.86
CA THR A 221 -2.70 33.98 3.01
C THR A 221 -4.16 33.95 2.53
N ASP A 222 -4.62 34.94 1.75
CA ASP A 222 -6.00 34.94 1.23
C ASP A 222 -6.15 34.10 -0.06
N GLY A 223 -5.62 32.87 -0.06
CA GLY A 223 -5.59 31.98 -1.24
C GLY A 223 -6.73 30.95 -1.31
N GLU A 224 -6.86 30.28 -2.47
CA GLU A 224 -7.75 29.13 -2.60
C GLU A 224 -7.13 27.90 -1.93
N VAL A 225 -7.82 27.35 -0.92
CA VAL A 225 -7.36 26.18 -0.15
C VAL A 225 -8.11 24.93 -0.60
N LYS A 226 -7.36 23.89 -1.00
CA LYS A 226 -7.94 22.60 -1.43
C LYS A 226 -7.74 21.46 -0.43
N LEU A 227 -6.75 21.59 0.45
CA LEU A 227 -6.45 20.59 1.48
C LEU A 227 -7.07 20.95 2.85
N THR A 228 -7.10 19.98 3.75
CA THR A 228 -7.61 20.15 5.13
C THR A 228 -6.56 20.72 6.08
N ALA A 229 -6.99 21.23 7.24
CA ALA A 229 -6.07 21.72 8.28
C ALA A 229 -5.08 20.64 8.76
N ASP A 230 -5.43 19.36 8.67
CA ASP A 230 -4.52 18.25 8.99
C ASP A 230 -3.30 18.20 8.04
N ALA A 231 -3.45 18.64 6.79
CA ALA A 231 -2.32 18.78 5.86
C ALA A 231 -1.32 19.86 6.33
N LEU A 232 -1.82 20.95 6.93
CA LEU A 232 -0.96 21.98 7.51
C LEU A 232 -0.21 21.47 8.75
N VAL A 233 -0.88 20.69 9.61
CA VAL A 233 -0.24 20.04 10.76
C VAL A 233 0.86 19.08 10.29
N PHE A 234 0.57 18.30 9.24
CA PHE A 234 1.54 17.41 8.60
C PHE A 234 2.75 18.20 8.07
N LEU A 235 2.53 19.26 7.28
CA LEU A 235 3.60 20.08 6.71
C LEU A 235 4.52 20.65 7.80
N LYS A 236 3.93 21.22 8.87
CA LYS A 236 4.70 21.78 10.00
C LYS A 236 5.55 20.71 10.69
N ARG A 237 4.99 19.53 10.95
CA ARG A 237 5.75 18.43 11.55
C ARG A 237 6.87 17.94 10.62
N TRP A 238 6.59 17.85 9.32
CA TRP A 238 7.58 17.41 8.33
C TRP A 238 8.75 18.39 8.26
N LYS A 239 8.46 19.71 8.23
CA LYS A 239 9.46 20.79 8.30
C LYS A 239 10.30 20.72 9.57
N ASP A 240 9.68 20.51 10.73
CA ASP A 240 10.37 20.48 12.02
C ASP A 240 11.15 19.16 12.26
N SER A 241 11.00 18.18 11.36
CA SER A 241 11.66 16.89 11.48
C SER A 241 13.11 16.96 11.01
N ARG A 242 14.05 16.82 11.96
CA ARG A 242 15.49 16.69 11.65
C ARG A 242 15.82 15.54 10.69
N ARG A 243 14.99 14.50 10.66
CA ARG A 243 15.19 13.36 9.75
C ARG A 243 14.93 13.74 8.29
N PHE A 244 13.95 14.62 8.07
CA PHE A 244 13.44 14.94 6.74
C PHE A 244 13.80 16.35 6.27
N ASP A 245 14.66 17.06 7.01
CA ASP A 245 15.05 18.45 6.74
C ASP A 245 15.55 18.65 5.30
N GLU A 246 16.47 17.80 4.83
CA GLU A 246 16.99 17.88 3.45
C GLU A 246 15.89 17.69 2.40
N SER A 247 15.00 16.71 2.61
CA SER A 247 13.89 16.46 1.69
C SER A 247 12.88 17.60 1.65
N PHE A 248 12.61 18.22 2.82
CA PHE A 248 11.73 19.37 2.92
C PHE A 248 12.33 20.56 2.18
N GLN A 249 13.61 20.88 2.42
CA GLN A 249 14.29 22.01 1.78
C GLN A 249 14.35 21.86 0.26
N SER A 250 14.65 20.65 -0.24
CA SER A 250 14.67 20.34 -1.67
C SER A 250 13.30 20.60 -2.32
N LEU A 251 12.24 19.99 -1.77
CA LEU A 251 10.90 20.09 -2.34
C LEU A 251 10.26 21.47 -2.14
N SER A 252 10.54 22.14 -1.03
CA SER A 252 10.14 23.54 -0.81
C SER A 252 10.75 24.43 -1.89
N SER A 253 12.06 24.29 -2.17
CA SER A 253 12.74 25.06 -3.21
C SER A 253 12.22 24.75 -4.62
N GLU A 254 11.91 23.50 -4.93
CA GLU A 254 11.29 23.13 -6.20
C GLU A 254 9.89 23.76 -6.35
N CYS A 255 9.06 23.64 -5.30
CA CYS A 255 7.70 24.19 -5.30
C CYS A 255 7.69 25.72 -5.33
N GLU A 256 8.68 26.38 -4.73
CA GLU A 256 8.85 27.83 -4.73
C GLU A 256 8.84 28.40 -6.15
N GLY A 257 9.65 27.80 -7.04
CA GLY A 257 9.74 28.19 -8.44
C GLY A 257 8.47 27.87 -9.24
N ILE A 258 7.88 26.69 -9.03
CA ILE A 258 6.68 26.26 -9.75
C ILE A 258 5.45 27.11 -9.38
N LEU A 259 5.32 27.48 -8.11
CA LEU A 259 4.19 28.24 -7.60
C LEU A 259 4.34 29.76 -7.84
N GLY A 260 5.50 30.23 -8.28
CA GLY A 260 5.75 31.66 -8.49
C GLY A 260 5.68 32.46 -7.19
N ILE A 261 6.21 31.88 -6.09
CA ILE A 261 6.14 32.48 -4.75
C ILE A 261 6.81 33.85 -4.73
N GLU A 262 7.94 34.02 -5.43
CA GLU A 262 8.65 35.31 -5.52
C GLU A 262 7.74 36.44 -6.03
N GLN A 263 6.99 36.20 -7.11
CA GLN A 263 6.10 37.21 -7.70
C GLN A 263 4.93 37.54 -6.79
N ASP A 264 4.41 36.57 -6.03
CA ASP A 264 3.34 36.80 -5.06
C ASP A 264 3.85 37.62 -3.86
N LEU A 265 5.01 37.26 -3.32
CA LEU A 265 5.65 37.94 -2.20
C LEU A 265 5.94 39.43 -2.49
N THR A 266 6.24 39.80 -3.73
CA THR A 266 6.44 41.24 -4.07
C THR A 266 5.21 42.11 -3.83
N LYS A 267 4.01 41.52 -3.79
CA LYS A 267 2.73 42.23 -3.64
C LYS A 267 2.23 42.29 -2.20
N ARG A 268 2.85 41.54 -1.29
CA ARG A 268 2.40 41.38 0.10
C ARG A 268 3.19 42.24 1.06
N ASP A 269 2.58 42.59 2.18
CA ASP A 269 3.29 43.15 3.33
C ASP A 269 3.93 42.02 4.15
N PHE A 270 5.14 42.21 4.68
CA PHE A 270 5.81 41.18 5.47
C PHE A 270 5.07 40.83 6.77
N ARG A 271 4.22 41.74 7.29
CA ARG A 271 3.41 41.51 8.49
C ARG A 271 2.37 40.42 8.30
N GLU A 272 1.90 40.20 7.07
CA GLU A 272 0.99 39.10 6.72
C GLU A 272 1.71 37.76 6.67
N LEU A 273 3.04 37.79 6.55
CA LEU A 273 3.88 36.62 6.30
C LEU A 273 4.65 36.17 7.54
N ILE A 274 4.63 36.95 8.63
CA ILE A 274 5.52 36.77 9.77
C ILE A 274 5.37 35.43 10.48
N ASP A 275 4.19 34.81 10.36
CA ASP A 275 3.89 33.51 10.96
C ASP A 275 4.10 32.34 9.96
N LEU A 276 4.67 32.59 8.77
CA LEU A 276 4.92 31.61 7.70
C LEU A 276 6.42 31.37 7.48
N ASP A 277 6.82 30.10 7.44
CA ASP A 277 8.22 29.67 7.33
C ASP A 277 8.40 28.49 6.36
N TYR A 278 7.52 28.38 5.35
CA TYR A 278 7.49 27.22 4.43
C TYR A 278 8.45 27.35 3.26
N PHE A 279 8.82 28.59 2.90
CA PHE A 279 9.72 28.92 1.80
C PHE A 279 10.78 29.90 2.28
N ARG A 280 12.03 29.67 1.88
CA ARG A 280 13.16 30.54 2.23
C ARG A 280 12.96 31.98 1.75
N LEU A 281 12.26 32.18 0.62
CA LEU A 281 11.93 33.54 0.15
C LEU A 281 11.07 34.34 1.12
N ILE A 282 10.25 33.70 1.95
CA ILE A 282 9.44 34.38 2.97
C ILE A 282 10.37 35.03 4.00
N ASP A 283 11.33 34.27 4.54
CA ASP A 283 12.31 34.79 5.50
C ASP A 283 13.12 35.95 4.90
N GLN A 284 13.55 35.81 3.65
CA GLN A 284 14.33 36.85 2.96
C GLN A 284 13.52 38.14 2.78
N LYS A 285 12.24 38.01 2.43
CA LYS A 285 11.35 39.17 2.33
C LYS A 285 11.15 39.84 3.69
N ILE A 286 10.87 39.07 4.73
CA ILE A 286 10.68 39.60 6.10
C ILE A 286 11.92 40.37 6.54
N VAL A 287 13.11 39.80 6.37
CA VAL A 287 14.37 40.47 6.73
C VAL A 287 14.60 41.72 5.89
N SER A 288 14.44 41.66 4.57
CA SER A 288 14.64 42.79 3.66
C SER A 288 13.70 43.97 3.98
N ASP A 289 12.41 43.69 4.19
CA ASP A 289 11.40 44.72 4.42
C ASP A 289 11.55 45.32 5.84
N LEU A 290 11.86 44.50 6.84
CA LEU A 290 12.12 44.96 8.20
C LEU A 290 13.36 45.88 8.27
N VAL A 291 14.43 45.55 7.54
CA VAL A 291 15.60 46.43 7.41
C VAL A 291 15.22 47.74 6.73
N ARG A 292 14.44 47.70 5.65
CA ARG A 292 14.00 48.89 4.91
C ARG A 292 13.20 49.83 5.79
N GLU A 293 12.22 49.32 6.52
CA GLU A 293 11.36 50.12 7.38
C GLU A 293 12.10 50.70 8.60
N THR A 294 13.04 49.95 9.15
CA THR A 294 13.90 50.42 10.24
C THR A 294 14.78 51.58 9.76
N LEU A 295 15.34 51.49 8.55
CA LEU A 295 16.14 52.55 7.94
C LEU A 295 15.30 53.79 7.59
N SER A 296 14.06 53.62 7.12
CA SER A 296 13.14 54.73 6.83
C SER A 296 12.51 55.34 8.09
N ARG A 297 12.75 54.78 9.28
CA ARG A 297 12.18 55.22 10.57
C ARG A 297 10.64 55.27 10.56
N THR A 298 10.01 54.38 9.81
CA THR A 298 8.55 54.31 9.66
C THR A 298 7.91 53.42 10.73
N VAL A 299 8.70 52.73 11.55
CA VAL A 299 8.27 51.80 12.59
C VAL A 299 8.98 52.06 13.91
N SER A 300 8.32 51.77 15.04
CA SER A 300 8.91 51.96 16.36
C SER A 300 9.84 50.81 16.74
N ALA A 301 10.81 51.06 17.63
CA ALA A 301 11.68 50.01 18.15
C ALA A 301 10.90 48.92 18.93
N GLY A 302 9.74 49.27 19.50
CA GLY A 302 8.85 48.33 20.16
C GLY A 302 8.23 47.33 19.18
N ASP A 303 7.78 47.81 18.03
CA ASP A 303 7.17 46.97 16.98
C ASP A 303 8.19 46.01 16.39
N VAL A 304 9.40 46.51 16.08
CA VAL A 304 10.51 45.66 15.58
C VAL A 304 10.88 44.56 16.57
N THR A 305 10.93 44.88 17.87
CA THR A 305 11.21 43.90 18.91
C THR A 305 10.12 42.84 19.02
N LEU A 306 8.86 43.21 18.79
CA LEU A 306 7.74 42.26 18.79
C LEU A 306 7.83 41.30 17.60
N TRP A 307 8.15 41.81 16.41
CA TRP A 307 8.27 41.02 15.18
C TRP A 307 9.42 40.04 15.20
N VAL A 308 10.61 40.46 15.66
CA VAL A 308 11.80 39.59 15.71
C VAL A 308 11.69 38.46 16.74
N ARG A 309 10.77 38.57 17.71
CA ARG A 309 10.55 37.55 18.76
C ARG A 309 9.58 36.45 18.35
N ARG A 310 8.83 36.64 17.26
CA ARG A 310 7.98 35.60 16.68
C ARG A 310 8.83 34.70 15.79
#